data_AF-A0AAV7FK94-F1
#
_entry.id   AF-A0AAV7FK94-F1
#
_cell.length_a   1.000
_cell.length_b   1.000
_cell.length_c   1.000
_cell.angle_alpha   90.00
_cell.angle_beta   90.00
_cell.angle_gamma   90.00
#
_symmetry.space_group_name_H-M   'P 1'
#
loop_
_entity.id
_entity.type
_entity.pdbx_description
1 polymer ?
#
loop_
_entity_poly.entity_id
_entity_poly.type
_entity_poly.pdbx_seq_one_letter_code
_entity_poly.pdbx_strand_id
1 'polypeptide(L)'
;MNLSAFFYPCQVPGIVVSGHKKPSQLSASRVLHGFHLENYQHQDATERKNAYVCAALSDKGEYYSQRPPTPLLDTINYPIHMKNLSMKELKQLSDELRSDVIFNVSKTGGHLGSSLGVVELTVALHYVFNAPMDKILWDVGHQSYPHKILTGRRDKMPTLRQTNGLSGFTKRSESEYDCFGTGHSSTSISAALGMAVGRDLMGKKNNVIAVIGDGAMTAGQAYEAMNNAGYLDSDMIVILNDNKQVSLPTANLDGPIPPVGALSSALSKLQSSRPLRELREVAKVIAF
;
A
#
# COMPACT_ATOMS: atom_id res chain seq x y z
N MET A 1 -28.87 -34.71 -30.83
CA MET A 1 -27.64 -34.28 -31.52
C MET A 1 -26.50 -34.35 -30.51
N ASN A 2 -25.66 -35.37 -30.64
CA ASN A 2 -24.47 -35.59 -29.80
C ASN A 2 -23.33 -34.68 -30.28
N LEU A 3 -22.65 -34.01 -29.36
CA LEU A 3 -21.40 -33.30 -29.62
C LEU A 3 -20.24 -34.13 -29.04
N SER A 4 -19.43 -34.65 -29.95
CA SER A 4 -18.19 -35.38 -29.72
C SER A 4 -17.04 -34.44 -29.38
N ALA A 5 -16.27 -34.76 -28.33
CA ALA A 5 -15.01 -34.10 -27.99
C ALA A 5 -13.84 -34.73 -28.75
N PHE A 6 -12.99 -33.92 -29.38
CA PHE A 6 -11.72 -34.35 -29.97
C PHE A 6 -10.56 -34.03 -29.02
N PHE A 7 -9.79 -35.06 -28.67
CA PHE A 7 -8.49 -34.96 -28.00
C PHE A 7 -7.38 -35.12 -29.04
N TYR A 8 -6.37 -34.25 -29.01
CA TYR A 8 -5.09 -34.45 -29.70
C TYR A 8 -4.00 -34.77 -28.67
N PRO A 9 -3.25 -35.88 -28.81
CA PRO A 9 -2.04 -36.12 -28.04
C PRO A 9 -0.82 -35.54 -28.78
N CYS A 10 0.06 -34.85 -28.06
CA CYS A 10 1.39 -34.50 -28.56
C CYS A 10 2.45 -35.20 -27.70
N GLN A 11 3.26 -36.03 -28.36
CA GLN A 11 4.37 -36.80 -27.79
C GLN A 11 5.58 -35.90 -27.52
N VAL A 12 6.28 -36.15 -26.41
CA VAL A 12 7.62 -35.60 -26.14
C VAL A 12 8.61 -36.78 -26.12
N PRO A 13 9.72 -36.75 -26.90
CA PRO A 13 10.73 -37.80 -26.84
C PRO A 13 11.66 -37.61 -25.64
N GLY A 14 11.99 -38.73 -24.97
CA GLY A 14 12.83 -38.76 -23.77
C GLY A 14 14.33 -38.71 -24.04
N ILE A 15 15.09 -38.23 -23.06
CA ILE A 15 16.52 -38.50 -22.88
C ILE A 15 16.79 -38.83 -21.40
N VAL A 16 17.65 -39.83 -21.24
CA VAL A 16 18.04 -40.61 -20.08
C VAL A 16 18.88 -39.82 -19.06
N VAL A 17 18.71 -40.09 -17.76
CA VAL A 17 19.69 -39.76 -16.72
C VAL A 17 20.07 -41.04 -15.96
N SER A 18 21.35 -41.40 -16.01
CA SER A 18 21.93 -42.53 -15.29
C SER A 18 22.17 -42.18 -13.82
N GLY A 19 22.05 -43.18 -12.94
CA GLY A 19 22.36 -43.04 -11.51
C GLY A 19 23.83 -43.32 -11.19
N HIS A 20 24.30 -42.78 -10.07
CA HIS A 20 25.04 -43.55 -9.06
C HIS A 20 25.40 -42.76 -7.78
N LYS A 21 25.14 -43.42 -6.64
CA LYS A 21 25.94 -43.55 -5.40
C LYS A 21 26.09 -42.37 -4.40
N LYS A 22 25.61 -42.64 -3.18
CA LYS A 22 26.09 -42.12 -1.88
C LYS A 22 27.56 -42.49 -1.62
N PRO A 23 28.23 -41.78 -0.69
CA PRO A 23 28.80 -42.49 0.47
C PRO A 23 28.62 -41.78 1.82
N SER A 24 29.06 -42.48 2.85
CA SER A 24 28.82 -42.41 4.30
C SER A 24 29.90 -41.69 5.13
N GLN A 25 29.50 -41.22 6.34
CA GLN A 25 30.17 -41.10 7.66
C GLN A 25 31.69 -40.80 7.82
N LEU A 26 32.00 -39.86 8.74
CA LEU A 26 33.13 -39.77 9.71
C LEU A 26 32.97 -38.45 10.52
N SER A 27 32.54 -38.41 11.79
CA SER A 27 33.23 -38.59 13.10
C SER A 27 34.17 -37.44 13.59
N ALA A 28 33.93 -37.05 14.86
CA ALA A 28 34.84 -36.57 15.93
C ALA A 28 35.31 -35.08 16.07
N SER A 29 34.72 -34.43 17.09
CA SER A 29 35.33 -33.67 18.24
C SER A 29 36.48 -32.66 18.04
N ARG A 30 36.31 -31.44 18.57
CA ARG A 30 37.08 -30.89 19.73
C ARG A 30 36.63 -29.48 20.14
N VAL A 31 36.55 -29.28 21.45
CA VAL A 31 36.44 -28.02 22.20
C VAL A 31 37.84 -27.48 22.50
N LEU A 32 38.02 -26.15 22.58
CA LEU A 32 38.89 -25.35 23.48
C LEU A 32 38.99 -23.90 22.92
N HIS A 33 38.38 -22.89 23.56
CA HIS A 33 38.95 -21.93 24.56
C HIS A 33 39.94 -20.90 24.01
N GLY A 34 39.70 -19.61 24.32
CA GLY A 34 40.76 -18.59 24.45
C GLY A 34 40.51 -17.25 23.75
N PHE A 35 40.32 -16.20 24.55
CA PHE A 35 40.32 -14.78 24.18
C PHE A 35 41.66 -14.33 23.57
N HIS A 36 41.63 -13.41 22.59
CA HIS A 36 42.51 -12.23 22.58
C HIS A 36 41.95 -11.13 21.66
N LEU A 37 41.64 -9.97 22.26
CA LEU A 37 41.52 -8.68 21.60
C LEU A 37 42.94 -8.17 21.31
N GLU A 38 43.24 -7.79 20.07
CA GLU A 38 44.21 -6.73 19.77
C GLU A 38 44.01 -6.15 18.38
N ASN A 39 44.45 -4.91 18.23
CA ASN A 39 43.93 -3.87 17.35
C ASN A 39 44.75 -3.70 16.05
N TYR A 40 44.04 -3.25 15.01
CA TYR A 40 44.49 -2.40 13.88
C TYR A 40 45.54 -2.92 12.88
N GLN A 41 45.14 -3.02 11.61
CA GLN A 41 45.57 -2.04 10.58
C GLN A 41 44.69 -2.12 9.32
N HIS A 42 44.36 -0.92 8.80
CA HIS A 42 43.58 -0.63 7.61
C HIS A 42 44.20 -1.22 6.33
N GLN A 43 43.36 -1.75 5.44
CA GLN A 43 43.59 -1.67 4.00
C GLN A 43 42.25 -1.51 3.26
N ASP A 44 42.27 -0.57 2.31
CA ASP A 44 41.18 -0.04 1.50
C ASP A 44 40.16 -1.08 1.00
N ALA A 45 38.90 -0.87 1.35
CA ALA A 45 37.77 -1.41 0.61
C ALA A 45 36.83 -0.26 0.27
N THR A 46 36.71 0.01 -1.03
CA THR A 46 35.85 1.01 -1.63
C THR A 46 34.40 0.69 -1.27
N GLU A 47 33.83 1.41 -0.30
CA GLU A 47 32.42 1.27 0.07
C GLU A 47 31.53 1.70 -1.10
N ARG A 48 30.97 0.72 -1.81
CA ARG A 48 29.75 0.94 -2.57
C ARG A 48 28.69 1.36 -1.57
N LYS A 49 28.28 2.63 -1.62
CA LYS A 49 27.10 3.14 -0.92
C LYS A 49 25.88 2.32 -1.37
N ASN A 50 25.56 1.27 -0.62
CA ASN A 50 24.24 0.67 -0.65
C ASN A 50 23.29 1.73 -0.11
N ALA A 51 22.57 2.39 -1.02
CA ALA A 51 21.51 3.32 -0.68
C ALA A 51 20.34 2.52 -0.09
N TYR A 52 20.45 2.16 1.19
CA TYR A 52 19.30 1.82 1.98
C TYR A 52 18.46 3.09 2.11
N VAL A 53 17.23 3.05 1.61
CA VAL A 53 16.24 4.08 1.91
C VAL A 53 15.88 3.90 3.39
N CYS A 54 16.60 4.59 4.27
CA CYS A 54 16.13 4.79 5.63
C CYS A 54 14.84 5.60 5.55
N ALA A 55 13.75 5.07 6.12
CA ALA A 55 12.58 5.85 6.47
C ALA A 55 12.97 6.81 7.61
N ALA A 56 13.79 7.82 7.29
CA ALA A 56 14.21 8.83 8.24
C ALA A 56 13.03 9.76 8.49
N LEU A 57 12.50 9.66 9.70
CA LEU A 57 11.45 10.50 10.28
C LEU A 57 12.07 11.83 10.66
N SER A 58 11.79 12.88 9.88
CA SER A 58 12.35 14.23 10.08
C SER A 58 13.88 14.25 9.99
N ASP A 59 14.47 15.37 9.57
CA ASP A 59 15.93 15.53 9.57
C ASP A 59 16.55 15.41 10.98
N LYS A 60 15.71 15.32 12.03
CA LYS A 60 16.12 15.18 13.43
C LYS A 60 16.00 13.78 14.02
N GLY A 61 15.35 12.81 13.37
CA GLY A 61 15.27 11.43 13.87
C GLY A 61 14.69 11.26 15.28
N GLU A 62 13.89 12.21 15.77
CA GLU A 62 13.35 12.18 17.13
C GLU A 62 12.16 11.22 17.24
N TYR A 63 12.30 10.19 18.09
CA TYR A 63 11.21 9.31 18.49
C TYR A 63 10.49 9.90 19.70
N TYR A 64 9.25 10.34 19.53
CA TYR A 64 8.47 10.91 20.62
C TYR A 64 7.84 9.79 21.47
N SER A 65 8.30 9.64 22.71
CA SER A 65 7.62 8.79 23.71
C SER A 65 6.23 9.34 24.10
N GLN A 66 6.07 10.65 23.93
CA GLN A 66 4.84 11.43 24.12
C GLN A 66 4.22 11.81 22.77
N ARG A 67 3.01 12.39 22.76
CA ARG A 67 2.34 12.80 21.52
C ARG A 67 3.21 13.84 20.79
N PRO A 68 3.55 13.65 19.50
CA PRO A 68 4.36 14.60 18.77
C PRO A 68 3.64 15.95 18.63
N PRO A 69 4.36 17.08 18.57
CA PRO A 69 3.76 18.37 18.27
C PRO A 69 3.25 18.38 16.82
N THR A 70 1.97 18.68 16.64
CA THR A 70 1.32 18.69 15.32
C THR A 70 0.42 19.92 15.16
N PRO A 71 0.98 21.13 15.21
CA PRO A 71 0.20 22.37 15.30
C PRO A 71 -0.75 22.57 14.11
N LEU A 72 -0.42 22.07 12.91
CA LEU A 72 -1.31 22.17 11.76
C LEU A 72 -2.40 21.10 11.80
N LEU A 73 -2.05 19.84 12.08
CA LEU A 73 -3.01 18.74 12.19
C LEU A 73 -4.00 18.96 13.34
N ASP A 74 -3.61 19.66 14.41
CA ASP A 74 -4.48 20.05 15.52
C ASP A 74 -5.63 20.97 15.08
N THR A 75 -5.49 21.65 13.94
CA THR A 75 -6.54 22.49 13.35
C THR A 75 -7.48 21.73 12.40
N ILE A 76 -7.15 20.48 12.04
CA ILE A 76 -7.83 19.72 10.99
C ILE A 76 -8.60 18.55 11.62
N ASN A 77 -9.90 18.73 11.73
CA ASN A 77 -10.83 17.68 12.15
C ASN A 77 -11.49 16.98 10.96
N TYR A 78 -11.70 17.71 9.87
CA TYR A 78 -12.41 17.22 8.69
C TYR A 78 -11.75 17.70 7.39
N PRO A 79 -11.97 17.01 6.25
CA PRO A 79 -11.36 17.37 4.96
C PRO A 79 -11.62 18.81 4.53
N ILE A 80 -12.75 19.40 4.93
CA ILE A 80 -13.10 20.79 4.61
C ILE A 80 -12.10 21.80 5.18
N HIS A 81 -11.44 21.50 6.31
CA HIS A 81 -10.41 22.38 6.90
C HIS A 81 -9.12 22.41 6.07
N MET A 82 -8.93 21.47 5.14
CA MET A 82 -7.73 21.37 4.34
C MET A 82 -7.79 22.19 3.05
N LYS A 83 -8.99 22.61 2.61
CA LYS A 83 -9.21 23.16 1.24
C LYS A 83 -8.48 24.46 0.93
N ASN A 84 -8.09 25.21 1.95
CA ASN A 84 -7.39 26.49 1.80
C ASN A 84 -5.89 26.40 2.14
N LEU A 85 -5.37 25.21 2.40
CA LEU A 85 -3.96 25.03 2.71
C LEU A 85 -3.11 25.21 1.46
N SER A 86 -2.01 25.94 1.60
CA SER A 86 -0.96 26.02 0.59
C SER A 86 -0.25 24.68 0.41
N MET A 87 0.45 24.50 -0.71
CA MET A 87 1.27 23.31 -0.95
C MET A 87 2.32 23.06 0.15
N LYS A 88 2.85 24.13 0.75
CA LYS A 88 3.81 24.03 1.87
C LYS A 88 3.12 23.49 3.12
N GLU A 89 1.91 23.97 3.42
CA GLU A 89 1.10 23.47 4.54
C GLU A 89 0.64 22.03 4.31
N LEU A 90 0.30 21.64 3.08
CA LEU A 90 -0.04 20.24 2.78
C LEU A 90 1.15 19.29 2.99
N LYS A 91 2.38 19.73 2.70
CA LYS A 91 3.59 18.97 3.01
C LYS A 91 3.78 18.85 4.52
N GLN A 92 3.67 19.96 5.26
CA GLN A 92 3.74 19.96 6.72
C GLN A 92 2.68 19.05 7.34
N LEU A 93 1.44 19.11 6.84
CA LEU A 93 0.34 18.26 7.27
C LEU A 93 0.67 16.78 7.07
N SER A 94 1.30 16.43 5.95
CA SER A 94 1.72 15.05 5.68
C SER A 94 2.78 14.58 6.69
N ASP A 95 3.74 15.43 7.04
CA ASP A 95 4.78 15.12 8.04
C ASP A 95 4.20 14.96 9.46
N GLU A 96 3.28 15.84 9.85
CA GLU A 96 2.58 15.78 11.13
C GLU A 96 1.67 14.55 11.21
N LEU A 97 0.91 14.27 10.15
CA LEU A 97 0.03 13.10 10.05
C LEU A 97 0.82 11.80 10.11
N ARG A 98 1.97 11.71 9.44
CA ARG A 98 2.90 10.59 9.54
C ARG A 98 3.34 10.35 10.97
N SER A 99 3.74 11.42 11.67
CA SER A 99 4.16 11.35 13.07
C SER A 99 3.03 10.90 14.00
N ASP A 100 1.82 11.41 13.79
CA ASP A 100 0.63 11.03 14.57
C ASP A 100 0.23 9.56 14.35
N VAL A 101 0.33 9.06 13.10
CA VAL A 101 0.11 7.63 12.79
C VAL A 101 1.12 6.75 13.52
N ILE A 102 2.41 7.09 13.47
CA ILE A 102 3.47 6.31 14.15
C ILE A 102 3.22 6.29 15.65
N PHE A 103 2.93 7.44 16.24
CA PHE A 103 2.65 7.54 17.66
C PHE A 103 1.48 6.64 18.07
N ASN A 104 0.33 6.75 17.42
CA ASN A 104 -0.87 5.97 17.77
C ASN A 104 -0.63 4.46 17.56
N VAL A 105 -0.10 4.07 16.39
CA VAL A 105 0.11 2.65 16.06
C VAL A 105 1.20 2.02 16.93
N SER A 106 2.19 2.79 17.42
CA SER A 106 3.18 2.27 18.39
C SER A 106 2.55 1.83 19.71
N LYS A 107 1.39 2.39 20.09
CA LYS A 107 0.68 2.06 21.33
C LYS A 107 -0.32 0.92 21.12
N THR A 108 -1.05 0.93 20.01
CA THR A 108 -2.14 -0.03 19.75
C THR A 108 -1.72 -1.25 18.94
N GLY A 109 -0.57 -1.20 18.25
CA GLY A 109 -0.25 -2.09 17.14
C GLY A 109 -1.14 -1.82 15.91
N GLY A 110 -1.00 -2.65 14.88
CA GLY A 110 -1.78 -2.55 13.64
C GLY A 110 -0.91 -2.41 12.39
N HIS A 111 -1.52 -1.95 11.30
CA HIS A 111 -0.89 -1.93 9.98
C HIS A 111 -0.12 -0.62 9.73
N LEU A 112 1.08 -0.52 10.31
CA LEU A 112 1.92 0.67 10.20
C LEU A 112 2.43 0.92 8.77
N GLY A 113 3.16 -0.03 8.19
CA GLY A 113 3.85 0.16 6.90
C GLY A 113 2.90 0.55 5.76
N SER A 114 1.76 -0.13 5.65
CA SER A 114 0.75 0.17 4.64
C SER A 114 0.15 1.57 4.81
N SER A 115 -0.06 2.01 6.06
CA SER A 115 -0.61 3.33 6.37
C SER A 115 0.39 4.46 6.08
N LEU A 116 1.68 4.25 6.39
CA LEU A 116 2.73 5.25 6.11
C LEU A 116 2.94 5.48 4.61
N GLY A 117 2.75 4.44 3.78
CA GLY A 117 2.90 4.53 2.33
C GLY A 117 1.81 5.34 1.62
N VAL A 118 0.69 5.68 2.28
CA VAL A 118 -0.43 6.41 1.68
C VAL A 118 -0.74 7.74 2.36
N VAL A 119 0.15 8.26 3.21
CA VAL A 119 -0.07 9.53 3.93
C VAL A 119 -0.31 10.67 2.95
N GLU A 120 0.61 10.91 2.02
CA GLU A 120 0.51 11.97 1.02
C GLU A 120 -0.68 11.76 0.08
N LEU A 121 -0.91 10.50 -0.33
CA LEU A 121 -2.06 10.14 -1.16
C LEU A 121 -3.37 10.49 -0.45
N THR A 122 -3.48 10.18 0.84
CA THR A 122 -4.67 10.48 1.63
C THR A 122 -4.88 11.99 1.75
N VAL A 123 -3.81 12.74 2.02
CA VAL A 123 -3.86 14.20 2.08
C VAL A 123 -4.32 14.78 0.75
N ALA A 124 -3.75 14.33 -0.37
CA ALA A 124 -4.12 14.77 -1.71
C ALA A 124 -5.58 14.43 -2.04
N LEU A 125 -6.04 13.21 -1.71
CA LEU A 125 -7.42 12.78 -1.94
C LEU A 125 -8.41 13.67 -1.21
N HIS A 126 -8.20 13.92 0.08
CA HIS A 126 -9.10 14.77 0.89
C HIS A 126 -8.98 16.26 0.56
N TYR A 127 -7.83 16.70 0.06
CA TYR A 127 -7.65 18.06 -0.45
C TYR A 127 -8.39 18.29 -1.77
N VAL A 128 -8.30 17.36 -2.72
CA VAL A 128 -8.92 17.50 -4.05
C VAL A 128 -10.40 17.17 -4.02
N PHE A 129 -10.79 16.04 -3.43
CA PHE A 129 -12.18 15.55 -3.46
C PHE A 129 -12.99 15.99 -2.24
N ASN A 130 -14.30 16.07 -2.40
CA ASN A 130 -15.24 16.54 -1.39
C ASN A 130 -15.91 15.36 -0.70
N ALA A 131 -15.16 14.59 0.10
CA ALA A 131 -15.74 13.54 0.93
C ALA A 131 -16.61 14.17 2.06
N PRO A 132 -17.77 13.58 2.42
CA PRO A 132 -18.27 12.26 2.00
C PRO A 132 -19.17 12.27 0.76
N MET A 133 -19.37 13.42 0.09
CA MET A 133 -20.15 13.49 -1.14
C MET A 133 -19.50 12.67 -2.25
N ASP A 134 -18.21 12.93 -2.48
CA ASP A 134 -17.35 12.07 -3.27
C ASP A 134 -17.03 10.79 -2.48
N LYS A 135 -17.02 9.65 -3.18
CA LYS A 135 -16.84 8.33 -2.57
C LYS A 135 -15.39 7.90 -2.71
N ILE A 136 -14.72 7.70 -1.57
CA ILE A 136 -13.35 7.18 -1.52
C ILE A 136 -13.41 5.80 -0.88
N LEU A 137 -13.09 4.78 -1.66
CA LEU A 137 -13.06 3.38 -1.24
C LEU A 137 -11.60 2.94 -1.04
N TRP A 138 -11.30 2.33 0.11
CA TRP A 138 -9.99 1.78 0.41
C TRP A 138 -10.06 0.25 0.38
N ASP A 139 -9.43 -0.38 -0.62
CA ASP A 139 -9.34 -1.84 -0.72
C ASP A 139 -8.60 -2.43 0.49
N VAL A 140 -9.11 -3.54 1.04
CA VAL A 140 -8.73 -4.12 2.35
C VAL A 140 -8.99 -3.18 3.54
N GLY A 141 -8.62 -1.90 3.46
CA GLY A 141 -8.81 -0.87 4.48
C GLY A 141 -7.66 -0.73 5.47
N HIS A 142 -6.67 -1.63 5.44
CA HIS A 142 -5.53 -1.62 6.37
C HIS A 142 -4.59 -0.41 6.25
N GLN A 143 -4.59 0.26 5.10
CA GLN A 143 -3.85 1.49 4.82
C GLN A 143 -4.61 2.78 5.21
N SER A 144 -5.83 2.66 5.72
CA SER A 144 -6.74 3.82 5.90
C SER A 144 -6.58 4.59 7.22
N TYR A 145 -5.52 4.36 8.01
CA TYR A 145 -5.34 5.09 9.28
C TYR A 145 -5.21 6.61 9.10
N PRO A 146 -4.43 7.12 8.12
CA PRO A 146 -4.41 8.55 7.84
C PRO A 146 -5.81 9.07 7.44
N HIS A 147 -6.58 8.27 6.71
CA HIS A 147 -7.96 8.61 6.32
C HIS A 147 -8.87 8.74 7.54
N LYS A 148 -8.78 7.82 8.52
CA LYS A 148 -9.55 7.90 9.77
C LYS A 148 -9.19 9.16 10.55
N ILE A 149 -7.90 9.47 10.69
CA ILE A 149 -7.43 10.67 11.40
C ILE A 149 -8.02 11.95 10.78
N LEU A 150 -7.91 12.10 9.45
CA LEU A 150 -8.38 13.30 8.73
C LEU A 150 -9.92 13.42 8.61
N THR A 151 -10.68 12.47 9.14
CA THR A 151 -12.15 12.42 9.05
C THR A 151 -12.80 12.29 10.43
N GLY A 152 -12.30 13.09 11.37
CA GLY A 152 -12.92 13.31 12.68
C GLY A 152 -12.69 12.20 13.71
N ARG A 153 -11.76 11.27 13.46
CA ARG A 153 -11.53 10.11 14.35
C ARG A 153 -10.16 10.12 15.03
N ARG A 154 -9.41 11.21 14.93
CA ARG A 154 -8.07 11.35 15.52
C ARG A 154 -8.04 10.99 17.01
N ASP A 155 -8.95 11.54 17.82
CA ASP A 155 -8.98 11.31 19.27
C ASP A 155 -9.35 9.88 19.67
N LYS A 156 -9.94 9.11 18.74
CA LYS A 156 -10.33 7.71 18.94
C LYS A 156 -9.23 6.74 18.52
N MET A 157 -8.16 7.20 17.88
CA MET A 157 -7.04 6.36 17.45
C MET A 157 -6.39 5.52 18.57
N PRO A 158 -6.33 5.96 19.84
CA PRO A 158 -5.87 5.10 20.95
C PRO A 158 -6.72 3.85 21.19
N THR A 159 -7.93 3.78 20.62
CA THR A 159 -8.85 2.63 20.73
C THR A 159 -8.77 1.69 19.51
N LEU A 160 -7.86 1.95 18.58
CA LEU A 160 -7.74 1.19 17.33
C LEU A 160 -7.56 -0.31 17.60
N ARG A 161 -8.41 -1.12 16.96
CA ARG A 161 -8.47 -2.59 17.07
C ARG A 161 -8.78 -3.11 18.48
N GLN A 162 -9.20 -2.25 19.40
CA GLN A 162 -9.65 -2.66 20.73
C GLN A 162 -11.15 -2.99 20.70
N THR A 163 -11.60 -3.80 21.65
CA THR A 163 -13.03 -4.08 21.84
C THR A 163 -13.78 -2.76 22.04
N ASN A 164 -14.88 -2.57 21.30
CA ASN A 164 -15.67 -1.33 21.27
C ASN A 164 -14.92 -0.06 20.80
N GLY A 165 -13.71 -0.22 20.24
CA GLY A 165 -12.92 0.86 19.66
C GLY A 165 -13.04 0.96 18.13
N LEU A 166 -12.14 1.72 17.51
CA LEU A 166 -12.08 1.85 16.05
C LEU A 166 -11.71 0.53 15.38
N SER A 167 -12.37 0.23 14.26
CA SER A 167 -11.99 -0.87 13.38
C SER A 167 -10.60 -0.65 12.78
N GLY A 168 -9.85 -1.75 12.59
CA GLY A 168 -8.59 -1.73 11.85
C GLY A 168 -8.73 -1.50 10.34
N PHE A 169 -9.96 -1.40 9.84
CA PHE A 169 -10.34 -1.24 8.44
C PHE A 169 -11.47 -0.20 8.32
N THR A 170 -11.82 0.23 7.11
CA THR A 170 -13.00 1.10 6.92
C THR A 170 -14.28 0.34 7.27
N LYS A 171 -15.19 1.00 7.98
CA LYS A 171 -16.45 0.42 8.45
C LYS A 171 -17.59 1.42 8.32
N ARG A 172 -18.60 1.09 7.51
CA ARG A 172 -19.74 1.97 7.20
C ARG A 172 -20.49 2.50 8.43
N SER A 173 -20.62 1.66 9.47
CA SER A 173 -21.29 2.07 10.71
C SER A 173 -20.42 2.94 11.63
N GLU A 174 -19.12 3.09 11.33
CA GLU A 174 -18.18 3.87 12.13
C GLU A 174 -18.10 5.33 11.66
N SER A 175 -18.26 5.58 10.36
CA SER A 175 -18.15 6.93 9.78
C SER A 175 -18.85 7.02 8.42
N GLU A 176 -19.44 8.18 8.13
CA GLU A 176 -19.99 8.52 6.81
C GLU A 176 -18.91 8.59 5.71
N TYR A 177 -17.66 8.81 6.11
CA TYR A 177 -16.50 8.81 5.21
C TYR A 177 -16.08 7.40 4.79
N ASP A 178 -16.52 6.36 5.51
CA ASP A 178 -16.25 4.95 5.21
C ASP A 178 -17.39 4.40 4.34
N CYS A 179 -17.50 4.89 3.10
CA CYS A 179 -18.63 4.55 2.21
C CYS A 179 -18.76 3.04 1.88
N PHE A 180 -17.67 2.28 2.00
CA PHE A 180 -17.62 0.84 1.84
C PHE A 180 -16.80 0.20 2.96
N GLY A 181 -17.32 -0.90 3.52
CA GLY A 181 -16.64 -1.66 4.56
C GLY A 181 -15.75 -2.72 3.93
N THR A 182 -14.49 -2.80 4.37
CA THR A 182 -13.50 -3.72 3.79
C THR A 182 -12.84 -4.61 4.83
N GLY A 183 -12.18 -5.65 4.33
CA GLY A 183 -11.39 -6.61 5.10
C GLY A 183 -10.75 -7.61 4.15
N HIS A 184 -11.56 -8.24 3.30
CA HIS A 184 -11.06 -8.99 2.14
C HIS A 184 -10.58 -8.03 1.04
N SER A 185 -9.56 -8.44 0.30
CA SER A 185 -8.98 -7.67 -0.80
C SER A 185 -9.81 -7.74 -2.07
N SER A 186 -9.48 -6.87 -3.03
CA SER A 186 -9.91 -6.92 -4.43
C SER A 186 -11.39 -6.62 -4.64
N THR A 187 -12.05 -6.01 -3.64
CA THR A 187 -13.49 -5.71 -3.62
C THR A 187 -13.80 -4.27 -4.00
N SER A 188 -12.82 -3.37 -3.90
CA SER A 188 -13.03 -1.92 -4.05
C SER A 188 -13.49 -1.50 -5.44
N ILE A 189 -12.92 -2.05 -6.53
CA ILE A 189 -13.25 -1.64 -7.91
C ILE A 189 -14.69 -2.01 -8.25
N SER A 190 -15.12 -3.24 -7.95
CA SER A 190 -16.52 -3.66 -8.19
C SER A 190 -17.50 -2.81 -7.38
N ALA A 191 -17.19 -2.55 -6.10
CA ALA A 191 -18.03 -1.73 -5.24
C ALA A 191 -18.11 -0.27 -5.74
N ALA A 192 -16.98 0.30 -6.17
CA ALA A 192 -16.90 1.63 -6.75
C ALA A 192 -17.70 1.72 -8.05
N LEU A 193 -17.58 0.74 -8.95
CA LEU A 193 -18.38 0.68 -10.18
C LEU A 193 -19.88 0.67 -9.86
N GLY A 194 -20.32 -0.13 -8.89
CA GLY A 194 -21.72 -0.13 -8.45
C GLY A 194 -22.18 1.23 -7.91
N MET A 195 -21.32 1.93 -7.15
CA MET A 195 -21.60 3.29 -6.68
C MET A 195 -21.63 4.33 -7.81
N ALA A 196 -20.79 4.19 -8.83
CA ALA A 196 -20.74 5.05 -10.00
C ALA A 196 -22.01 4.89 -10.85
N VAL A 197 -22.41 3.65 -11.16
CA VAL A 197 -23.67 3.35 -11.84
C VAL A 197 -24.86 3.87 -11.03
N GLY A 198 -24.87 3.65 -9.71
CA GLY A 198 -25.92 4.16 -8.83
C GLY A 198 -26.00 5.69 -8.83
N ARG A 199 -24.87 6.39 -8.86
CA ARG A 199 -24.80 7.85 -9.01
C ARG A 199 -25.42 8.28 -10.34
N ASP A 200 -25.07 7.63 -11.44
CA ASP A 200 -25.52 7.99 -12.80
C ASP A 200 -27.04 7.82 -12.92
N LEU A 201 -27.59 6.72 -12.39
CA LEU A 201 -29.03 6.48 -12.32
C LEU A 201 -29.79 7.53 -11.49
N MET A 202 -29.12 8.13 -10.48
CA MET A 202 -29.67 9.21 -9.67
C MET A 202 -29.45 10.60 -10.28
N GLY A 203 -28.82 10.72 -11.45
CA GLY A 203 -28.48 12.00 -12.08
C GLY A 203 -27.47 12.83 -11.28
N LYS A 204 -26.67 12.21 -10.42
CA LYS A 204 -25.65 12.88 -9.60
C LYS A 204 -24.32 12.98 -10.36
N LYS A 205 -23.43 13.85 -9.89
CA LYS A 205 -22.13 14.13 -10.52
C LYS A 205 -20.95 14.06 -9.54
N ASN A 206 -21.11 13.38 -8.41
CA ASN A 206 -20.01 13.20 -7.46
C ASN A 206 -18.97 12.21 -8.01
N ASN A 207 -17.72 12.36 -7.57
CA ASN A 207 -16.64 11.46 -7.92
C ASN A 207 -16.76 10.14 -7.16
N VAL A 208 -16.28 9.07 -7.78
CA VAL A 208 -16.14 7.75 -7.16
C VAL A 208 -14.72 7.25 -7.40
N ILE A 209 -13.99 7.00 -6.31
CA ILE A 209 -12.57 6.71 -6.29
C ILE A 209 -12.33 5.40 -5.56
N ALA A 210 -11.66 4.45 -6.21
CA ALA A 210 -11.18 3.21 -5.60
C ALA A 210 -9.65 3.25 -5.45
N VAL A 211 -9.15 3.10 -4.23
CA VAL A 211 -7.73 2.94 -3.93
C VAL A 211 -7.43 1.47 -3.68
N ILE A 212 -6.60 0.87 -4.52
CA ILE A 212 -6.27 -0.56 -4.50
C ILE A 212 -4.75 -0.77 -4.54
N GLY A 213 -4.25 -1.70 -3.72
CA GLY A 213 -2.84 -2.09 -3.74
C GLY A 213 -2.50 -3.03 -4.89
N ASP A 214 -1.24 -3.06 -5.32
CA ASP A 214 -0.73 -3.98 -6.36
C ASP A 214 -0.95 -5.45 -6.00
N GLY A 215 -0.78 -5.84 -4.74
CA GLY A 215 -1.12 -7.19 -4.27
C GLY A 215 -2.61 -7.53 -4.42
N ALA A 216 -3.50 -6.57 -4.08
CA ALA A 216 -4.95 -6.76 -4.21
C ALA A 216 -5.42 -6.77 -5.68
N MET A 217 -4.67 -6.16 -6.59
CA MET A 217 -4.97 -6.19 -8.03
C MET A 217 -4.77 -7.58 -8.65
N THR A 218 -4.10 -8.51 -7.96
CA THR A 218 -3.80 -9.85 -8.51
C THR A 218 -5.00 -10.79 -8.55
N ALA A 219 -6.07 -10.53 -7.79
CA ALA A 219 -7.22 -11.42 -7.75
C ALA A 219 -8.19 -11.21 -8.93
N GLY A 220 -8.80 -12.31 -9.41
CA GLY A 220 -9.72 -12.31 -10.56
C GLY A 220 -10.85 -11.28 -10.46
N GLN A 221 -11.41 -11.08 -9.26
CA GLN A 221 -12.49 -10.11 -9.04
C GLN A 221 -12.09 -8.68 -9.44
N ALA A 222 -10.84 -8.27 -9.24
CA ALA A 222 -10.37 -6.95 -9.66
C ALA A 222 -10.36 -6.83 -11.20
N TYR A 223 -9.98 -7.90 -11.91
CA TYR A 223 -9.99 -7.93 -13.38
C TYR A 223 -11.41 -7.94 -13.94
N GLU A 224 -12.31 -8.75 -13.37
CA GLU A 224 -13.71 -8.76 -13.74
C GLU A 224 -14.33 -7.38 -13.56
N ALA A 225 -14.01 -6.71 -12.45
CA ALA A 225 -14.48 -5.35 -12.17
C ALA A 225 -13.97 -4.32 -13.20
N MET A 226 -12.67 -4.34 -13.52
CA MET A 226 -12.09 -3.43 -14.51
C MET A 226 -12.65 -3.67 -15.90
N ASN A 227 -12.83 -4.93 -16.29
CA ASN A 227 -13.43 -5.28 -17.58
C ASN A 227 -14.88 -4.78 -17.66
N ASN A 228 -15.66 -4.95 -16.59
CA ASN A 228 -17.03 -4.45 -16.53
C ASN A 228 -17.08 -2.91 -16.50
N ALA A 229 -16.15 -2.25 -15.81
CA ALA A 229 -16.06 -0.79 -15.80
C ALA A 229 -15.81 -0.23 -17.21
N GLY A 230 -14.92 -0.87 -17.98
CA GLY A 230 -14.67 -0.51 -19.37
C GLY A 230 -15.85 -0.77 -20.30
N TYR A 231 -16.67 -1.80 -20.03
CA TYR A 231 -17.89 -2.06 -20.80
C TYR A 231 -19.00 -1.03 -20.51
N LEU A 232 -19.18 -0.67 -19.24
CA LEU A 232 -20.23 0.26 -18.81
C LEU A 232 -19.88 1.73 -19.04
N ASP A 233 -18.60 2.05 -19.26
CA ASP A 233 -18.09 3.41 -19.52
C ASP A 233 -18.57 4.43 -18.47
N SER A 234 -18.65 4.01 -17.21
CA SER A 234 -19.09 4.86 -16.10
C SER A 234 -17.91 5.62 -15.51
N ASP A 235 -18.09 6.92 -15.26
CA ASP A 235 -17.04 7.80 -14.74
C ASP A 235 -16.60 7.38 -13.34
N MET A 236 -15.41 6.80 -13.21
CA MET A 236 -14.79 6.47 -11.93
C MET A 236 -13.27 6.54 -11.99
N ILE A 237 -12.63 6.72 -10.84
CA ILE A 237 -11.18 6.82 -10.71
C ILE A 237 -10.66 5.60 -9.98
N VAL A 238 -9.70 4.89 -10.58
CA VAL A 238 -8.98 3.79 -9.91
C VAL A 238 -7.54 4.25 -9.66
N ILE A 239 -7.14 4.27 -8.39
CA ILE A 239 -5.77 4.58 -7.97
C ILE A 239 -5.10 3.27 -7.57
N LEU A 240 -4.09 2.90 -8.35
CA LEU A 240 -3.19 1.80 -8.03
C LEU A 240 -2.07 2.30 -7.10
N ASN A 241 -2.06 1.83 -5.86
CA ASN A 241 -0.96 1.99 -4.93
C ASN A 241 0.04 0.84 -5.10
N ASP A 242 0.97 0.97 -6.05
CA ASP A 242 2.05 0.00 -6.29
C ASP A 242 3.24 0.28 -5.37
N ASN A 243 3.38 -0.52 -4.32
CA ASN A 243 4.54 -0.47 -3.41
C ASN A 243 5.45 -1.70 -3.55
N LYS A 244 5.20 -2.56 -4.56
CA LYS A 244 5.89 -3.83 -4.81
C LYS A 244 5.87 -4.79 -3.63
N GLN A 245 4.87 -4.68 -2.77
CA GLN A 245 4.70 -5.52 -1.58
C GLN A 245 3.24 -5.97 -1.48
N VAL A 246 3.02 -7.19 -1.00
CA VAL A 246 1.68 -7.67 -0.68
C VAL A 246 1.32 -7.36 0.77
N SER A 247 0.03 -7.37 1.10
CA SER A 247 -0.50 -6.97 2.41
C SER A 247 -0.08 -7.84 3.60
N LEU A 248 0.68 -8.90 3.37
CA LEU A 248 1.18 -9.82 4.40
C LEU A 248 2.70 -9.62 4.56
N PRO A 249 3.27 -9.87 5.77
CA PRO A 249 4.71 -9.93 5.95
C PRO A 249 5.24 -11.18 5.23
N THR A 250 5.48 -11.03 3.93
CA THR A 250 6.08 -12.06 3.08
C THR A 250 7.60 -11.89 3.04
N ALA A 251 8.21 -11.47 4.14
CA ALA A 251 9.66 -11.44 4.25
C ALA A 251 10.15 -12.84 4.63
N ASN A 252 10.92 -13.46 3.75
CA ASN A 252 11.66 -14.69 4.03
C ASN A 252 13.08 -14.32 4.48
N LEU A 253 13.92 -15.33 4.77
CA LEU A 253 15.36 -15.14 5.04
C LEU A 253 16.09 -14.38 3.90
N ASP A 254 15.56 -14.45 2.68
CA ASP A 254 16.12 -13.81 1.48
C ASP A 254 15.54 -12.41 1.16
N GLY A 255 14.69 -11.86 2.03
CA GLY A 255 14.08 -10.53 1.88
C GLY A 255 12.58 -10.54 1.53
N PRO A 256 12.00 -9.36 1.19
CA PRO A 256 10.57 -9.22 0.91
C PRO A 256 10.19 -9.97 -0.37
N ILE A 257 9.18 -10.84 -0.33
CA ILE A 257 8.63 -11.49 -1.52
C ILE A 257 7.81 -10.46 -2.30
N PRO A 258 8.16 -10.17 -3.57
CA PRO A 258 7.39 -9.28 -4.41
C PRO A 258 6.04 -9.92 -4.79
N PRO A 259 5.02 -9.10 -5.13
CA PRO A 259 3.77 -9.60 -5.68
C PRO A 259 4.03 -10.49 -6.89
N VAL A 260 3.34 -11.63 -6.93
CA VAL A 260 3.40 -12.55 -8.07
C VAL A 260 2.39 -12.13 -9.12
N GLY A 261 2.78 -12.21 -10.40
CA GLY A 261 1.88 -11.98 -11.53
C GLY A 261 2.50 -11.13 -12.64
N ALA A 262 2.21 -11.50 -13.89
CA ALA A 262 2.71 -10.80 -15.07
C ALA A 262 2.30 -9.32 -15.09
N LEU A 263 1.12 -8.98 -14.53
CA LEU A 263 0.62 -7.61 -14.47
C LEU A 263 1.41 -6.72 -13.51
N SER A 264 1.82 -7.18 -12.32
CA SER A 264 2.69 -6.39 -11.43
C SER A 264 4.01 -6.06 -12.13
N SER A 265 4.58 -7.04 -12.84
CA SER A 265 5.78 -6.80 -13.68
C SER A 265 5.52 -5.83 -14.83
N ALA A 266 4.34 -5.87 -15.45
CA ALA A 266 3.96 -5.00 -16.57
C ALA A 266 3.66 -3.57 -16.11
N LEU A 267 2.99 -3.39 -14.96
CA LEU A 267 2.69 -2.10 -14.35
C LEU A 267 3.96 -1.44 -13.83
N SER A 268 4.85 -2.19 -13.16
CA SER A 268 6.18 -1.70 -12.79
C SER A 268 7.00 -1.28 -14.02
N LYS A 269 6.93 -2.03 -15.13
CA LYS A 269 7.57 -1.64 -16.40
C LYS A 269 6.94 -0.37 -16.99
N LEU A 270 5.61 -0.25 -16.99
CA LEU A 270 4.89 0.94 -17.48
C LEU A 270 5.20 2.18 -16.64
N GLN A 271 5.19 2.07 -15.31
CA GLN A 271 5.51 3.18 -14.39
C GLN A 271 6.98 3.61 -14.52
N SER A 272 7.89 2.66 -14.77
CA SER A 272 9.31 2.95 -15.00
C SER A 272 9.63 3.43 -16.42
N SER A 273 8.66 3.39 -17.34
CA SER A 273 8.86 3.76 -18.73
C SER A 273 9.18 5.25 -18.88
N ARG A 274 10.15 5.57 -19.75
CA ARG A 274 10.57 6.95 -20.03
C ARG A 274 9.41 7.88 -20.44
N PRO A 275 8.47 7.48 -21.31
CA PRO A 275 7.41 8.37 -21.76
C PRO A 275 6.50 8.84 -20.61
N LEU A 276 6.13 7.92 -19.70
CA LEU A 276 5.27 8.26 -18.56
C LEU A 276 6.01 9.15 -17.54
N ARG A 277 7.32 8.92 -17.35
CA ARG A 277 8.16 9.76 -16.50
C ARG A 277 8.30 11.17 -17.09
N GLU A 278 8.55 11.29 -18.38
CA GLU A 278 8.63 12.58 -19.08
C GLU A 278 7.29 13.32 -19.03
N LEU A 279 6.17 12.64 -19.27
CA LEU A 279 4.83 13.22 -19.13
C LEU A 279 4.57 13.73 -17.70
N ARG A 280 5.01 12.98 -16.68
CA ARG A 280 4.90 13.38 -15.28
C ARG A 280 5.77 14.59 -14.95
N GLU A 281 6.99 14.66 -15.47
CA GLU A 281 7.86 15.82 -15.25
C GLU A 281 7.33 17.06 -15.98
N VAL A 282 6.77 16.92 -17.18
CA VAL A 282 6.08 18.02 -17.88
C VAL A 282 4.84 18.49 -17.12
N ALA A 283 4.00 17.56 -16.64
CA ALA A 283 2.82 17.89 -15.84
C ALA A 283 3.18 18.62 -14.53
N LYS A 284 4.31 18.28 -13.90
CA LYS A 284 4.83 19.01 -12.73
C LYS A 284 5.23 20.45 -13.07
N VAL A 285 5.80 20.70 -14.24
CA VAL A 285 6.22 22.04 -14.67
C VAL A 285 5.01 22.93 -15.01
N ILE A 286 3.94 22.33 -15.53
CA ILE A 286 2.70 23.05 -15.91
C ILE A 286 1.76 23.29 -14.71
N ALA A 287 1.91 22.53 -13.62
CA ALA A 287 1.13 22.70 -12.40
C ALA A 287 1.66 23.82 -11.46
N PHE A 288 2.57 24.67 -11.94
CA PHE A 288 3.07 25.90 -11.30
C PHE A 288 2.93 27.08 -12.26
#